data_AF-A0A432F9X4-F1
#
_entry.id   AF-A0A432F9X4-F1
#
_cell.length_a   1.000
_cell.length_b   1.000
_cell.length_c   1.000
_cell.angle_alpha   90.00
_cell.angle_beta   90.00
_cell.angle_gamma   90.00
#
_symmetry.space_group_name_H-M   'P 1'
#
loop_
_entity.id
_entity.type
_entity.pdbx_description
1 polymer ?
#
loop_
_entity_poly.entity_id
_entity_poly.type
_entity_poly.pdbx_seq_one_letter_code
_entity_poly.pdbx_strand_id
1 'polypeptide(L)'
;MNEAFKKLIFEIKYTPSPAFENVKVLEAKLNDKKVFSIKFASDYLIPYVEMEEFLKCLNKNFKYKASPYFEVAVVSPKLNEVKKYVS
;
A
#
# COMPACT_ATOMS: atom_id res chain seq x y z
N MET A 1 6.78 8.07 -4.58
CA MET A 1 5.43 7.93 -3.99
C MET A 1 4.68 9.23 -4.25
N ASN A 2 3.36 9.21 -4.44
CA ASN A 2 2.60 10.45 -4.67
C ASN A 2 2.23 11.19 -3.37
N GLU A 3 1.85 12.46 -3.47
CA GLU A 3 1.52 13.30 -2.30
C GLU A 3 0.36 12.74 -1.47
N ALA A 4 -0.61 12.07 -2.10
CA ALA A 4 -1.71 11.42 -1.40
C ALA A 4 -1.22 10.28 -0.50
N PHE A 5 -0.30 9.44 -0.99
CA PHE A 5 0.30 8.38 -0.18
C PHE A 5 1.14 8.96 0.97
N LYS A 6 1.91 10.02 0.72
CA LYS A 6 2.70 10.73 1.75
C LYS A 6 1.83 11.27 2.89
N LYS A 7 0.68 11.86 2.56
CA LYS A 7 -0.28 12.34 3.57
C LYS A 7 -0.85 11.19 4.39
N LEU A 8 -1.19 10.07 3.75
CA LEU A 8 -1.69 8.88 4.45
C LEU A 8 -0.65 8.33 5.43
N ILE A 9 0.60 8.10 5.00
CA ILE A 9 1.65 7.55 5.88
C ILE A 9 1.93 8.45 7.08
N PHE A 10 1.87 9.78 6.88
CA PHE A 10 2.02 10.75 7.96
C PHE A 10 0.85 10.66 8.96
N GLU A 11 -0.38 10.60 8.46
CA GLU A 11 -1.59 10.45 9.29
C GLU A 11 -1.56 9.17 10.13
N ILE A 12 -1.18 8.05 9.52
CA ILE A 12 -1.14 6.75 10.20
C ILE A 12 0.17 6.51 10.97
N LYS A 13 1.08 7.50 11.00
CA LYS A 13 2.39 7.44 11.67
C LYS A 13 3.22 6.21 11.27
N TYR A 14 3.24 5.90 9.98
CA TYR A 14 3.98 4.77 9.42
C TYR A 14 5.25 5.26 8.73
N THR A 15 6.38 4.61 9.01
CA THR A 15 7.65 4.84 8.31
C THR A 15 7.77 3.80 7.20
N PRO A 16 7.58 4.17 5.91
CA PRO A 16 7.67 3.22 4.82
C PRO A 16 9.10 2.71 4.62
N SER A 17 9.21 1.42 4.31
CA SER A 17 10.43 0.82 3.76
C SER A 17 10.66 1.29 2.31
N PRO A 18 11.82 0.96 1.71
CA PRO A 18 12.07 1.19 0.28
C PRO A 18 11.05 0.52 -0.66
N ALA A 19 10.37 -0.55 -0.24
CA ALA A 19 9.37 -1.22 -1.08
C ALA A 19 8.16 -0.32 -1.41
N PHE A 20 7.89 0.70 -0.59
CA PHE A 20 6.81 1.66 -0.83
C PHE A 20 7.25 2.90 -1.62
N GLU A 21 8.52 2.99 -2.05
CA GLU A 21 9.08 4.18 -2.68
C GLU A 21 8.25 4.64 -3.88
N ASN A 22 7.68 3.73 -4.66
CA ASN A 22 6.92 4.05 -5.88
C ASN A 22 5.40 3.95 -5.72
N VAL A 23 4.90 3.78 -4.50
CA VAL A 23 3.46 3.62 -4.26
C VAL A 23 2.71 4.92 -4.56
N LYS A 24 1.60 4.79 -5.27
CA LYS A 24 0.69 5.88 -5.63
C LYS A 24 -0.71 5.54 -5.16
N VAL A 25 -1.40 6.46 -4.51
CA VAL A 25 -2.86 6.37 -4.34
C VAL A 25 -3.50 6.74 -5.67
N LEU A 26 -4.26 5.80 -6.25
CA LEU A 26 -5.03 6.00 -7.48
C LEU A 26 -6.42 6.54 -7.20
N GLU A 27 -7.07 6.03 -6.15
CA GLU A 27 -8.43 6.38 -5.78
C GLU A 27 -8.59 6.29 -4.26
N ALA A 28 -9.31 7.24 -3.68
CA ALA A 28 -9.74 7.20 -2.29
C ALA A 28 -11.18 7.74 -2.21
N LYS A 29 -12.14 6.86 -1.95
CA LYS A 29 -13.56 7.23 -1.84
C LYS A 29 -14.20 6.63 -0.60
N LEU A 30 -15.10 7.39 0.01
CA LEU A 30 -15.97 6.88 1.06
C LEU A 30 -17.18 6.19 0.40
N ASN A 31 -17.40 4.92 0.70
CA ASN A 31 -18.56 4.19 0.19
C ASN A 31 -19.80 4.38 1.08
N ASP A 32 -20.95 3.88 0.62
CA ASP A 32 -22.25 3.98 1.33
C ASP A 32 -22.23 3.33 2.72
N LYS A 33 -21.32 2.39 2.95
CA LYS A 33 -21.10 1.72 4.24
C LYS A 33 -20.16 2.50 5.17
N LYS A 34 -19.79 3.75 4.81
CA LYS A 34 -18.83 4.59 5.52
C LYS A 34 -17.44 3.95 5.67
N VAL A 35 -17.02 3.17 4.67
CA VAL A 35 -15.67 2.58 4.57
C VAL A 35 -14.91 3.29 3.45
N PHE A 36 -13.68 3.73 3.74
CA PHE A 36 -12.79 4.29 2.74
C PHE A 36 -12.20 3.19 1.87
N SER A 37 -12.64 3.12 0.62
CA SER A 37 -11.99 2.29 -0.41
C SER A 37 -10.78 3.05 -0.94
N ILE A 38 -9.59 2.52 -0.68
CA ILE A 38 -8.32 3.15 -1.08
C ILE A 38 -7.60 2.21 -2.04
N LYS A 39 -7.43 2.66 -3.28
CA LYS A 39 -6.71 1.92 -4.32
C LYS A 39 -5.29 2.45 -4.43
N PHE A 40 -4.32 1.58 -4.28
CA PHE A 40 -2.90 1.84 -4.43
C PHE A 40 -2.36 1.15 -5.68
N ALA A 41 -1.39 1.77 -6.33
CA ALA A 41 -0.55 1.14 -7.34
C ALA A 41 0.90 1.15 -6.89
N SER A 42 1.62 0.07 -7.16
CA SER A 42 3.06 -0.06 -6.97
C SER A 42 3.70 -0.61 -8.23
N ASP A 43 4.90 -0.14 -8.54
CA ASP A 43 5.71 -0.66 -9.65
C ASP A 43 6.46 -1.95 -9.25
N TYR A 44 6.58 -2.21 -7.95
CA TYR A 44 7.28 -3.36 -7.38
C TYR A 44 6.40 -4.17 -6.43
N LEU A 45 6.74 -5.45 -6.26
CA LEU A 45 6.14 -6.31 -5.25
C LEU A 45 6.57 -5.82 -3.86
N ILE A 46 5.58 -5.58 -2.99
CA ILE A 46 5.81 -5.23 -1.58
C ILE A 46 5.89 -6.54 -0.79
N PRO A 47 6.95 -6.78 -0.01
CA PRO A 47 7.07 -7.99 0.80
C PRO A 47 5.91 -8.13 1.80
N TYR A 48 5.49 -9.38 2.05
CA TYR A 48 4.33 -9.68 2.91
C TYR A 48 4.45 -9.03 4.30
N VAL A 49 5.62 -9.12 4.94
CA VAL A 49 5.86 -8.57 6.28
C VAL A 49 5.62 -7.06 6.31
N GLU A 50 6.13 -6.36 5.30
CA GLU A 50 6.02 -4.89 5.20
C GLU A 50 4.58 -4.46 4.90
N MET A 51 3.86 -5.22 4.06
CA MET A 51 2.44 -5.01 3.81
C MET A 51 1.61 -5.25 5.09
N GLU A 52 1.92 -6.30 5.84
CA GLU A 52 1.22 -6.61 7.10
C GLU A 52 1.41 -5.49 8.14
N GLU A 53 2.64 -4.99 8.30
CA GLU A 53 2.94 -3.85 9.16
C GLU A 53 2.18 -2.59 8.75
N PHE A 54 2.18 -2.26 7.45
CA PHE A 54 1.41 -1.14 6.90
C PHE A 54 -0.08 -1.28 7.23
N LEU A 55 -0.68 -2.45 6.99
CA LEU A 55 -2.10 -2.70 7.25
C LEU A 55 -2.43 -2.62 8.75
N LYS A 56 -1.54 -3.09 9.63
CA LYS A 56 -1.68 -2.95 11.09
C LYS A 56 -1.67 -1.47 11.49
N CYS A 57 -0.74 -0.67 10.96
CA CYS A 57 -0.68 0.78 11.21
C CYS A 57 -1.92 1.51 10.68
N LEU A 58 -2.36 1.20 9.46
CA LEU A 58 -3.57 1.76 8.86
C LEU A 58 -4.79 1.48 9.74
N ASN A 59 -4.99 0.22 10.16
CA ASN A 59 -6.14 -0.16 10.97
C ASN A 59 -6.11 0.44 12.39
N LYS A 60 -4.92 0.66 12.95
CA LYS A 60 -4.76 1.21 14.31
C LYS A 60 -4.92 2.73 14.36
N ASN A 61 -4.37 3.44 13.37
CA ASN A 61 -4.16 4.89 13.45
C ASN A 61 -5.05 5.70 12.50
N PHE A 62 -5.60 5.09 11.44
CA PHE A 62 -6.50 5.80 10.55
C PHE A 62 -7.88 5.99 11.19
N LYS A 63 -8.39 7.22 11.14
CA LYS A 63 -9.64 7.59 11.83
C LYS A 63 -10.87 6.80 11.34
N TYR A 64 -10.84 6.32 10.10
CA TYR A 64 -11.96 5.67 9.45
C TYR A 64 -11.67 4.21 9.15
N LYS A 65 -12.73 3.39 9.01
CA LYS A 65 -12.57 2.05 8.46
C LYS A 65 -12.08 2.17 7.02
N ALA A 66 -11.04 1.42 6.67
CA ALA A 66 -10.46 1.41 5.34
C ALA A 66 -10.49 0.01 4.72
N SER A 67 -10.65 -0.03 3.41
CA SER A 67 -10.54 -1.21 2.55
C SER A 67 -9.45 -0.93 1.53
N PRO A 68 -8.17 -1.19 1.87
CA PRO A 68 -7.05 -0.98 0.98
C PRO A 68 -7.01 -2.06 -0.11
N TYR A 69 -6.69 -1.67 -1.34
CA TYR A 69 -6.43 -2.57 -2.46
C TYR A 69 -5.13 -2.16 -3.15
N PHE A 70 -4.20 -3.10 -3.30
CA PHE A 70 -2.92 -2.87 -3.98
C PHE A 70 -2.91 -3.56 -5.33
N GLU A 71 -2.67 -2.77 -6.37
CA GLU A 71 -2.40 -3.25 -7.72
C GLU A 71 -0.88 -3.16 -7.98
N VAL A 72 -0.29 -4.25 -8.44
CA VAL A 72 1.12 -4.25 -8.88
C VAL A 72 1.11 -4.09 -10.39
N ALA A 73 1.55 -2.93 -10.87
CA ALA A 73 1.74 -2.72 -12.29
C ALA A 73 2.97 -3.53 -12.71
N VAL A 74 2.74 -4.68 -13.35
CA VAL A 74 3.80 -5.62 -13.75
C VAL A 74 4.81 -4.92 -14.67
N VAL A 75 5.94 -4.49 -14.11
CA VAL A 75 7.17 -4.31 -14.89
C VAL A 75 7.76 -5.71 -14.99
N SER A 76 7.81 -6.30 -16.20
CA SER A 76 8.31 -7.66 -16.45
C SER A 76 9.49 -7.99 -15.54
N PRO A 77 9.29 -8.71 -14.42
CA PRO A 77 10.39 -9.02 -13.53
C PRO A 77 11.23 -10.05 -14.28
N LYS A 78 12.53 -9.81 -14.40
CA LYS A 78 13.43 -10.89 -14.76
C LYS A 78 13.14 -12.01 -13.76
N LEU A 79 12.75 -13.19 -14.25
CA LEU A 79 12.19 -14.35 -13.51
C LEU A 79 12.89 -14.69 -12.16
N ASN A 80 14.14 -14.25 -12.00
CA ASN A 80 14.98 -14.44 -10.83
C ASN A 80 14.53 -13.68 -9.57
N GLU A 81 13.78 -12.58 -9.69
CA GLU A 81 13.33 -11.83 -8.51
C GLU A 81 12.10 -12.44 -7.83
N VAL A 82 11.20 -13.06 -8.61
CA VAL A 82 9.99 -13.69 -8.07
C VAL A 82 10.33 -14.86 -7.15
N LYS A 83 11.34 -15.68 -7.49
CA LYS A 83 11.75 -16.84 -6.66
C LYS A 83 12.13 -16.47 -5.22
N LYS A 84 12.62 -15.25 -4.97
CA LYS A 84 13.02 -14.81 -3.63
C LYS A 84 11.84 -14.63 -2.66
N TYR A 85 10.62 -14.51 -3.18
CA TYR A 85 9.42 -14.21 -2.38
C TYR A 85 8.45 -15.38 -2.24
N VAL A 86 8.73 -16.52 -2.90
CA VAL A 86 7.89 -17.73 -2.89
C VAL A 86 8.59 -18.96 -2.32
N SER A 87 9.83 -18.81 -1.81
CA SER A 87 10.64 -19.90 -1.24
C SER A 87 10.58 -19.89 0.29
#